data_AF-A0A9P0NT51-F1
#
_entry.id   AF-A0A9P0NT51-F1
#
_cell.length_a   1.000
_cell.length_b   1.000
_cell.length_c   1.000
_cell.angle_alpha   90.00
_cell.angle_beta   90.00
_cell.angle_gamma   90.00
#
_symmetry.space_group_name_H-M   'P 1'
#
loop_
_entity.id
_entity.type
_entity.pdbx_description
1 polymer ?
#
loop_
_entity_poly.entity_id
_entity_poly.type
_entity_poly.pdbx_seq_one_letter_code
_entity_poly.pdbx_strand_id
1 'polypeptide(L)' 'MKTKSNPNKKYNIKKDKAIDKSSKQEYHCPLCREKYGNMAEVWIECTICKYWWHEACTSYESGIFTCDICAMG' A
#
# COMPACT_ATOMS: atom_id res chain seq x y z
N MET A 1 10.64 17.05 -20.74
CA MET A 1 9.22 16.73 -20.55
C MET A 1 8.92 16.85 -19.07
N LYS A 2 7.91 17.63 -18.70
CA LYS A 2 7.69 18.14 -17.33
C LYS A 2 6.73 17.21 -16.59
N THR A 3 7.04 16.85 -15.35
CA THR A 3 6.04 16.74 -14.28
C THR A 3 6.70 17.04 -12.95
N LYS A 4 6.55 18.31 -12.56
CA LYS A 4 6.74 18.78 -11.20
C LYS A 4 5.50 18.32 -10.40
N SER A 5 5.68 17.74 -9.22
CA SER A 5 4.60 17.68 -8.24
C SER A 5 5.17 17.86 -6.84
N ASN A 6 4.91 19.05 -6.31
CA ASN A 6 5.07 19.48 -4.93
C ASN A 6 3.83 20.36 -4.65
N PRO A 7 3.46 20.60 -3.39
CA PRO A 7 2.87 19.73 -2.38
C PRO A 7 1.42 20.22 -2.09
N ASN A 8 0.84 19.85 -0.94
CA ASN A 8 -0.36 20.48 -0.34
C ASN A 8 -1.73 19.98 -0.84
N LYS A 9 -2.24 18.90 -0.23
CA LYS A 9 -3.69 18.67 -0.17
C LYS A 9 -4.17 18.71 1.28
N LYS A 10 -4.87 19.80 1.56
CA LYS A 10 -5.45 20.19 2.85
C LYS A 10 -6.51 19.17 3.27
N TYR A 11 -6.30 18.48 4.39
CA TYR A 11 -7.29 17.58 4.95
C TYR A 11 -8.42 18.38 5.60
N ASN A 12 -9.58 18.40 4.95
CA ASN A 12 -10.83 18.90 5.51
C ASN A 12 -11.58 17.72 6.14
N ILE A 13 -11.41 17.52 7.44
CA ILE A 13 -12.21 16.56 8.20
C ILE A 13 -13.56 17.22 8.50
N LYS A 14 -14.58 16.87 7.71
CA LYS A 14 -15.98 17.16 7.99
C LYS A 14 -16.77 15.86 8.12
N LYS A 15 -16.92 15.47 9.38
CA LYS A 15 -18.04 14.82 10.07
C LYS A 15 -19.25 14.25 9.28
N ASP A 16 -19.55 13.01 9.65
CA ASP A 16 -20.85 12.35 9.87
C ASP A 16 -21.61 11.65 8.72
N LYS A 17 -22.13 10.46 9.09
CA LYS A 17 -23.16 9.59 8.48
C LYS A 17 -22.78 8.66 7.32
N ALA A 18 -22.51 7.40 7.68
CA ALA A 18 -23.40 6.24 7.49
C ALA A 18 -22.55 4.97 7.58
N ILE A 19 -22.76 4.17 8.63
CA ILE A 19 -22.21 2.81 8.71
C ILE A 19 -23.04 1.95 7.74
N ASP A 20 -22.60 1.92 6.48
CA ASP A 20 -22.90 0.80 5.60
C ASP A 20 -21.80 -0.24 5.81
N LYS A 21 -22.20 -1.44 6.25
CA LYS A 21 -21.31 -2.54 6.65
C LYS A 21 -20.69 -3.18 5.41
N SER A 22 -19.73 -2.51 4.80
CA SER A 22 -18.72 -3.14 3.94
C SER A 22 -17.48 -2.26 3.92
N SER A 23 -16.87 -2.06 5.09
CA SER A 23 -15.54 -1.47 5.17
C SER A 23 -14.55 -2.49 4.62
N LYS A 24 -14.47 -2.60 3.29
CA LYS A 24 -13.39 -3.32 2.62
C LYS A 24 -12.12 -2.61 3.05
N GLN A 25 -11.33 -3.26 3.90
CA GLN A 25 -10.02 -2.74 4.28
C GLN A 25 -9.22 -2.54 2.99
N GLU A 26 -8.97 -1.28 2.65
CA GLU A 26 -8.20 -0.92 1.46
C GLU A 26 -6.71 -1.02 1.81
N TYR A 27 -6.04 -2.01 1.24
CA TYR A 27 -4.59 -2.14 1.35
C TYR A 27 -3.93 -1.39 0.20
N HIS A 28 -2.78 -0.77 0.46
CA HIS A 28 -2.00 -0.06 -0.54
C HIS A 28 -0.54 -0.48 -0.46
N CYS A 29 0.12 -0.63 -1.61
CA CYS A 29 1.54 -0.90 -1.67
C CYS A 29 2.30 0.32 -1.09
N PRO A 30 3.15 0.16 -0.06
CA PRO A 30 3.82 1.31 0.57
C PRO A 30 4.81 2.04 -0.34
N LEU A 31 5.34 1.37 -1.38
CA LEU A 31 6.30 1.97 -2.32
C LEU A 31 5.62 2.86 -3.38
N CYS A 32 4.69 2.29 -4.16
CA CYS A 32 4.03 3.00 -5.26
C CYS A 32 2.68 3.64 -4.86
N ARG A 33 2.13 3.28 -3.70
CA ARG A 33 0.82 3.73 -3.16
C ARG A 33 -0.40 3.27 -3.97
N GLU A 34 -0.20 2.32 -4.88
CA GLU A 34 -1.29 1.70 -5.63
C GLU A 34 -2.13 0.78 -4.75
N LYS A 35 -3.40 0.65 -5.11
CA LYS A 35 -4.41 -0.05 -4.32
C LYS A 35 -4.37 -1.56 -4.59
N TYR A 36 -4.45 -2.34 -3.51
CA TYR A 36 -4.62 -3.78 -3.56
C TYR A 36 -5.90 -4.19 -4.29
N GLY A 37 -5.77 -5.15 -5.20
CA GLY A 37 -6.91 -5.73 -5.91
C GLY A 37 -6.79 -5.73 -7.43
N ASN A 38 -5.67 -5.28 -8.00
CA ASN A 38 -5.38 -5.54 -9.40
C ASN A 38 -4.97 -7.00 -9.58
N MET A 39 -5.82 -7.79 -10.23
CA MET A 39 -5.60 -9.24 -10.46
C MET A 39 -4.41 -9.53 -11.39
N ALA A 40 -3.94 -8.53 -12.14
CA ALA A 40 -2.81 -8.67 -13.04
C ALA A 40 -1.45 -8.59 -12.32
N GLU A 41 -1.43 -8.12 -11.07
CA GLU A 41 -0.20 -7.91 -10.31
C GLU A 41 -0.04 -8.99 -9.24
N VAL A 42 1.19 -9.45 -9.04
CA VAL A 42 1.52 -10.39 -7.95
C VAL A 42 1.76 -9.60 -6.68
N TRP A 43 1.09 -10.02 -5.62
CA TRP A 43 1.18 -9.38 -4.31
C TRP A 43 1.76 -10.34 -3.29
N ILE A 44 2.61 -9.80 -2.42
CA ILE A 44 3.26 -10.53 -1.34
C ILE A 44 3.07 -9.81 0.00
N GLU A 45 2.83 -10.59 1.04
CA GLU A 45 2.64 -10.08 2.41
C GLU A 45 3.94 -10.15 3.20
N CYS A 46 4.34 -9.04 3.83
CA CYS A 46 5.48 -9.05 4.75
C CYS A 46 5.13 -9.88 5.99
N THR A 47 5.98 -10.85 6.31
CA THR A 47 5.76 -11.73 7.46
C THR A 47 5.81 -11.04 8.82
N ILE A 48 6.50 -9.89 8.91
CA ILE A 48 6.65 -9.11 10.14
C ILE A 48 5.49 -8.15 10.35
N CYS A 49 5.25 -7.23 9.40
CA CYS A 49 4.26 -6.17 9.56
C CYS A 49 2.89 -6.46 8.91
N LYS A 50 2.76 -7.57 8.18
CA LYS A 50 1.51 -7.99 7.52
C LYS A 50 0.96 -7.00 6.48
N TYR A 51 1.82 -6.12 5.97
CA TYR A 51 1.48 -5.24 4.85
C TYR A 51 1.66 -5.97 3.51
N TRP A 52 0.77 -5.65 2.58
CA TRP A 52 0.81 -6.12 1.20
C TRP A 52 1.68 -5.21 0.32
N TRP A 53 2.59 -5.83 -0.42
CA TRP A 53 3.48 -5.19 -1.37
C TRP A 53 3.31 -5.86 -2.73
N HIS A 54 3.51 -5.10 -3.81
CA HIS A 54 3.70 -5.75 -5.10
C HIS A 54 5.03 -6.49 -5.09
N GLU A 55 5.06 -7.71 -5.62
CA GLU A 55 6.29 -8.46 -5.81
C GLU A 55 7.31 -7.62 -6.60
N ALA A 56 6.87 -6.98 -7.68
CA ALA A 56 7.69 -6.08 -8.50
C ALA A 56 8.17 -4.79 -7.78
N CYS A 57 7.54 -4.41 -6.67
CA CYS A 57 7.99 -3.30 -5.82
C CYS A 57 9.01 -3.75 -4.76
N THR A 58 9.37 -5.02 -4.74
CA THR A 58 10.27 -5.61 -3.76
C THR A 58 11.40 -6.33 -4.49
N SER A 59 12.48 -6.64 -3.79
CA SER A 59 13.53 -7.55 -4.30
C SER A 59 13.26 -9.00 -3.90
N TYR A 60 11.99 -9.39 -3.75
CA TYR A 60 11.63 -10.76 -3.40
C TYR A 60 11.87 -11.70 -4.57
N GLU A 61 12.67 -12.75 -4.34
CA GLU A 61 12.91 -13.82 -5.31
C GLU A 61 12.16 -15.11 -4.95
N SER A 62 12.18 -15.54 -3.67
CA SER A 62 11.43 -16.70 -3.18
C SER A 62 11.45 -16.81 -1.65
N GLY A 63 10.47 -17.52 -1.07
CA GLY A 63 10.45 -17.92 0.34
C GLY A 63 9.71 -16.95 1.27
N ILE A 64 10.33 -16.64 2.42
CA ILE A 64 9.76 -15.72 3.42
C ILE A 64 10.09 -14.30 3.00
N PHE A 65 9.05 -13.46 2.84
CA PHE A 65 9.24 -12.05 2.54
C PHE A 65 9.27 -11.20 3.82
N THR A 66 10.30 -10.36 3.89
CA THR A 66 10.44 -9.27 4.86
C THR A 66 10.67 -7.98 4.08
N CYS A 67 9.81 -6.98 4.26
CA CYS A 67 9.96 -5.70 3.56
C CYS A 67 11.15 -4.88 4.10
N ASP A 68 11.69 -3.97 3.29
CA ASP A 68 12.82 -3.12 3.65
C ASP A 68 12.58 -2.31 4.94
N ILE A 69 11.34 -1.88 5.17
CA ILE A 69 10.95 -1.14 6.39
C ILE A 69 11.20 -1.99 7.65
N CYS A 70 10.89 -3.29 7.59
CA CYS A 70 11.10 -4.21 8.72
C CYS A 70 12.52 -4.76 8.76
N ALA A 71 13.21 -4.84 7.62
CA ALA A 71 14.60 -5.29 7.57
C ALA A 71 15.59 -4.25 8.14
N MET A 72 15.25 -2.97 8.06
CA MET A 72 16.03 -1.86 8.64
C MET A 72 15.59 -1.48 10.06
N GLY A 73 14.51 -2.08 10.57
CA GLY A 73 13.85 -1.70 11.83
C GLY A 73 14.31 -2.47 13.05
#